data_AF-A0A821QJK1-F1
#
_entry.id   AF-A0A821QJK1-F1
#
_cell.length_a   1.000
_cell.length_b   1.000
_cell.length_c   1.000
_cell.angle_alpha   90.00
_cell.angle_beta   90.00
_cell.angle_gamma   90.00
#
_symmetry.space_group_name_H-M   'P 1'
#
loop_
_entity.id
_entity.type
_entity.pdbx_description
1 polymer ?
#
loop_
_entity_poly.entity_id
_entity_poly.type
_entity_poly.pdbx_seq_one_letter_code
_entity_poly.pdbx_strand_id
1 'polypeptide(L)'
;MNISNNKSNSIPACLFAPHPSSPNFASRFRADVVQLVETGNIHKHSHTCYKYWNANRGDKKSCRMRMPLKLISVSTIDPDTDHISMRRSDPMINNFNEYLITACRSNMDIKFIWSGSDAKALVYYITDYVTKMSLSFHDTFALA
;
A
#
# COMPACT_ATOMS: atom_id res chain seq x y z
N MET A 1 -25.31 8.69 -14.43
CA MET A 1 -25.76 8.82 -13.02
C MET A 1 -24.73 9.67 -12.29
N ASN A 2 -25.06 10.93 -12.03
CA ASN A 2 -24.21 11.86 -11.30
C ASN A 2 -24.25 11.50 -9.81
N ILE A 3 -23.15 10.93 -9.29
CA ILE A 3 -22.96 10.78 -7.85
C ILE A 3 -22.62 12.16 -7.32
N SER A 4 -23.62 12.84 -6.77
CA SER A 4 -23.47 14.10 -6.06
C SER A 4 -22.44 13.95 -4.94
N ASN A 5 -21.29 14.60 -5.12
CA ASN A 5 -20.24 14.76 -4.11
C ASN A 5 -20.77 15.55 -2.92
N ASN A 6 -21.39 14.88 -1.95
CA ASN A 6 -21.54 15.42 -0.62
C ASN A 6 -20.48 14.76 0.27
N LYS A 7 -19.21 15.12 0.04
CA LYS A 7 -18.11 14.66 0.90
C LYS A 7 -18.23 15.43 2.20
N SER A 8 -18.76 14.79 3.23
CA SER A 8 -18.67 15.29 4.60
C SER A 8 -17.21 15.67 4.91
N ASN A 9 -16.98 16.82 5.53
CA ASN A 9 -15.65 17.35 5.89
C ASN A 9 -14.84 16.46 6.86
N SER A 10 -15.35 15.28 7.20
CA SER A 10 -14.71 14.30 8.07
C SER A 10 -13.66 13.47 7.33
N ILE A 11 -12.46 13.40 7.87
CA ILE A 11 -11.38 12.53 7.35
C ILE A 11 -11.85 11.07 7.48
N PRO A 12 -11.92 10.29 6.38
CA PRO A 12 -12.40 8.90 6.42
C PRO A 12 -11.65 8.05 7.45
N ALA A 13 -10.35 8.27 7.61
CA ALA A 13 -9.51 7.56 8.58
C ALA A 13 -9.98 7.68 10.04
N CYS A 14 -10.70 8.76 10.40
CA CYS A 14 -11.16 9.03 11.76
C CYS A 14 -12.60 8.56 12.03
N LEU A 15 -13.28 7.99 11.03
CA LEU A 15 -14.64 7.48 11.17
C LEU A 15 -14.63 6.04 11.66
N PHE A 16 -15.75 5.60 12.25
CA PHE A 16 -15.93 4.19 12.58
C PHE A 16 -16.30 3.38 11.34
N ALA A 17 -15.87 2.12 11.31
CA ALA A 17 -16.34 1.16 10.32
C ALA A 17 -17.87 1.00 10.41
N PRO A 18 -18.58 0.79 9.28
CA PRO A 18 -20.00 0.50 9.29
C PRO A 18 -20.33 -0.72 10.16
N HIS A 19 -21.37 -0.63 11.00
CA HIS A 19 -21.78 -1.73 11.87
C HIS A 19 -22.38 -2.88 11.05
N PRO A 20 -21.93 -4.14 11.22
CA PRO A 20 -22.40 -5.30 10.44
C PRO A 20 -23.91 -5.53 10.51
N SER A 21 -24.52 -5.31 11.68
CA SER A 21 -25.96 -5.48 11.88
C SER A 21 -26.82 -4.30 11.39
N SER A 22 -26.22 -3.25 10.81
CA SER A 22 -27.00 -2.09 10.35
C SER A 22 -27.80 -2.42 9.08
N PRO A 23 -29.01 -1.86 8.90
CA PRO A 23 -29.70 -1.95 7.63
C PRO A 23 -28.82 -1.32 6.54
N ASN A 24 -28.76 -1.95 5.37
CA ASN A 24 -27.90 -1.55 4.25
C ASN A 24 -26.39 -1.63 4.53
N PHE A 25 -25.93 -2.52 5.42
CA PHE A 25 -24.50 -2.72 5.68
C PHE A 25 -23.66 -2.91 4.41
N ALA A 26 -24.09 -3.76 3.48
CA ALA A 26 -23.31 -4.07 2.27
C ALA A 26 -23.03 -2.85 1.38
N SER A 27 -24.03 -1.98 1.18
CA SER A 27 -23.85 -0.78 0.37
C SER A 27 -23.01 0.28 1.10
N ARG A 28 -23.20 0.43 2.42
CA ARG A 28 -22.40 1.34 3.25
C ARG A 28 -20.95 0.90 3.36
N PHE A 29 -20.70 -0.39 3.53
CA PHE A 29 -19.37 -0.99 3.55
C PHE A 29 -18.64 -0.73 2.25
N ARG A 30 -19.28 -1.01 1.11
CA ARG A 30 -18.69 -0.74 -0.21
C ARG A 30 -18.38 0.75 -0.40
N ALA A 31 -19.28 1.64 0.00
CA ALA A 31 -19.06 3.08 -0.10
C ALA A 31 -17.89 3.55 0.79
N ASP A 32 -17.78 3.02 2.01
CA ASP A 32 -16.67 3.32 2.93
C ASP A 32 -15.33 2.83 2.38
N VAL A 33 -15.28 1.60 1.83
CA VAL A 33 -14.07 1.06 1.18
C VAL A 33 -13.63 1.94 0.02
N VAL A 34 -14.56 2.33 -0.88
CA VAL A 34 -14.23 3.23 -2.01
C VAL A 34 -13.67 4.55 -1.50
N GLN A 35 -14.30 5.15 -0.49
CA GLN A 35 -13.85 6.41 0.09
C GLN A 35 -12.44 6.29 0.69
N LEU A 36 -12.15 5.22 1.42
CA LEU A 36 -10.83 4.94 2.00
C LEU A 36 -9.75 4.72 0.94
N VAL A 37 -10.05 3.96 -0.11
CA VAL A 37 -9.12 3.71 -1.21
C VAL A 37 -8.79 5.00 -1.95
N GLU A 38 -9.80 5.80 -2.27
CA GLU A 38 -9.60 7.07 -2.99
C GLU A 38 -8.79 8.09 -2.19
N THR A 39 -8.97 8.11 -0.86
CA THR A 39 -8.27 9.09 -0.01
C THR A 39 -6.89 8.62 0.42
N GLY A 40 -6.73 7.34 0.78
CA GLY A 40 -5.54 6.83 1.44
C GLY A 40 -4.67 5.89 0.60
N ASN A 41 -5.23 5.26 -0.43
CA ASN A 41 -4.58 4.13 -1.12
C ASN A 41 -4.22 4.38 -2.59
N ILE A 42 -4.67 5.52 -3.16
CA ILE A 42 -4.21 6.02 -4.46
C ILE A 42 -2.90 6.76 -4.28
N HIS A 43 -1.86 6.30 -4.98
CA HIS A 43 -0.58 6.97 -4.99
C HIS A 43 -0.63 8.31 -5.70
N LYS A 44 -0.22 9.37 -5.00
CA LYS A 44 0.01 10.70 -5.57
C LYS A 44 1.49 11.00 -5.51
N HIS A 45 2.09 11.27 -6.66
CA HIS A 45 3.50 11.60 -6.73
C HIS A 45 3.79 12.86 -5.91
N SER A 46 4.83 12.79 -5.11
CA SER A 46 5.37 13.91 -4.33
C SER A 46 6.89 13.96 -4.48
N HIS A 47 7.53 14.97 -3.91
CA HIS A 47 8.99 15.10 -3.95
C HIS A 47 9.70 13.84 -3.40
N THR A 48 9.12 13.15 -2.41
CA THR A 48 9.71 11.95 -1.81
C THR A 48 9.78 10.76 -2.77
N CYS A 49 8.92 10.73 -3.80
CA CYS A 49 8.92 9.70 -4.84
C CYS A 49 10.22 9.71 -5.64
N TYR A 50 10.87 10.87 -5.73
CA TYR A 50 12.09 11.06 -6.52
C TYR A 50 13.32 11.29 -5.64
N LYS A 51 13.25 10.94 -4.35
CA LYS A 51 14.36 11.09 -3.40
C LYS A 51 15.68 10.49 -3.89
N TYR A 52 15.61 9.37 -4.60
CA TYR A 52 16.79 8.66 -5.11
C TYR A 52 17.09 8.95 -6.58
N TRP A 53 16.26 9.75 -7.25
CA TRP A 53 16.51 10.13 -8.62
C TRP A 53 17.56 11.25 -8.65
N ASN A 54 18.54 11.10 -9.54
CA ASN A 54 19.58 12.09 -9.75
C ASN A 54 19.70 12.38 -11.25
N ALA A 55 19.35 13.61 -11.64
CA ALA A 55 19.42 14.07 -13.03
C ALA A 55 20.82 13.93 -13.65
N ASN A 56 21.87 14.07 -12.84
CA ASN A 56 23.27 14.03 -13.30
C ASN A 56 23.79 12.61 -13.56
N ARG A 57 23.05 11.58 -13.10
CA ARG A 57 23.41 10.17 -13.36
C ARG A 57 22.86 9.67 -14.70
N GLY A 58 22.06 10.46 -15.41
CA GLY A 58 21.35 10.02 -16.61
C GLY A 58 20.22 9.03 -16.32
N ASP A 59 19.91 8.77 -15.05
CA ASP A 59 18.88 7.82 -14.65
C ASP A 59 17.48 8.32 -15.03
N LYS A 60 16.65 7.41 -15.54
CA LYS A 60 15.24 7.70 -15.77
C LYS A 60 14.58 8.09 -14.44
N LYS A 61 13.74 9.12 -14.47
CA LYS A 61 12.94 9.53 -13.32
C LYS A 61 11.94 8.42 -12.94
N SER A 62 12.32 7.57 -11.99
CA SER A 62 11.51 6.47 -11.49
C SER A 62 10.97 6.78 -10.09
N CYS A 63 9.69 6.49 -9.86
CA CYS A 63 9.10 6.59 -8.53
C CYS A 63 9.72 5.53 -7.61
N ARG A 64 10.21 5.94 -6.43
CA ARG A 64 10.72 5.07 -5.37
C ARG A 64 9.72 3.98 -4.98
N MET A 65 8.43 4.28 -5.03
CA MET A 65 7.33 3.35 -4.74
C MET A 65 6.97 2.46 -5.94
N ARG A 66 7.73 2.52 -7.04
CA ARG A 66 7.55 1.73 -8.27
C ARG A 66 6.20 1.96 -8.97
N MET A 67 5.67 3.17 -8.87
CA MET A 67 4.47 3.60 -9.58
C MET A 67 4.84 4.20 -10.95
N PRO A 68 4.03 4.02 -12.00
CA PRO A 68 2.81 3.20 -12.07
C PRO A 68 3.11 1.69 -12.03
N LEU A 69 2.23 0.93 -11.37
CA LEU A 69 2.27 -0.53 -11.34
C LEU A 69 1.77 -1.11 -12.67
N LYS A 70 2.26 -2.31 -13.02
CA LYS A 70 1.80 -3.06 -14.20
C LYS A 70 0.32 -3.43 -14.06
N LEU A 71 -0.50 -3.11 -15.07
CA LEU A 71 -1.87 -3.57 -15.17
C LEU A 71 -1.92 -5.06 -15.51
N ILE A 72 -2.83 -5.78 -14.86
CA ILE A 72 -3.00 -7.23 -15.02
C ILE A 72 -4.50 -7.48 -15.13
N SER A 73 -4.94 -8.07 -16.24
CA SER A 73 -6.37 -8.28 -16.52
C SER A 73 -6.99 -9.42 -15.72
N VAL A 74 -6.20 -10.45 -15.38
CA VAL A 74 -6.67 -11.66 -14.69
C VAL A 74 -5.62 -12.10 -13.66
N SER A 75 -6.08 -12.54 -12.49
CA SER A 75 -5.18 -13.11 -11.49
C SER A 75 -4.65 -14.46 -11.97
N THR A 76 -3.33 -14.65 -11.94
CA THR A 76 -2.65 -15.84 -12.46
C THR A 76 -1.52 -16.26 -11.53
N ILE A 77 -1.19 -17.55 -11.57
CA ILE A 77 -0.01 -18.12 -10.92
C ILE A 77 0.90 -18.59 -12.05
N ASP A 78 2.14 -18.13 -12.03
CA ASP A 78 3.16 -18.60 -12.97
C ASP A 78 3.60 -20.01 -12.56
N PRO A 79 3.46 -21.03 -13.42
CA PRO A 79 3.77 -22.42 -13.07
C PRO A 79 5.28 -22.68 -12.89
N ASP A 80 6.16 -21.84 -13.44
CA ASP A 80 7.60 -22.06 -13.38
C ASP A 80 8.24 -21.36 -12.18
N THR A 81 7.68 -20.21 -11.78
CA THR A 81 8.21 -19.38 -10.69
C THR A 81 7.35 -19.39 -9.42
N ASP A 82 6.18 -20.03 -9.49
CA ASP A 82 5.10 -19.96 -8.50
C ASP A 82 4.70 -18.51 -8.12
N HIS A 83 4.98 -17.54 -9.00
CA HIS A 83 4.70 -16.14 -8.73
C HIS A 83 3.22 -15.83 -8.92
N ILE A 84 2.59 -15.30 -7.86
CA ILE A 84 1.18 -14.92 -7.86
C ILE A 84 1.02 -13.48 -8.35
N SER A 85 0.38 -13.34 -9.51
CA SER A 85 0.04 -12.05 -10.11
C SER A 85 -1.44 -11.77 -9.90
N MET A 86 -1.79 -10.73 -9.14
CA MET A 86 -3.18 -10.33 -8.92
C MET A 86 -3.70 -9.42 -10.01
N ARG A 87 -4.98 -9.56 -10.37
CA ARG A 87 -5.68 -8.63 -11.24
C ARG A 87 -5.57 -7.21 -10.70
N ARG A 88 -5.16 -6.28 -11.56
CA ARG A 88 -5.04 -4.85 -11.28
C ARG A 88 -5.66 -4.05 -12.40
N SER A 89 -6.70 -3.28 -12.07
CA SER A 89 -7.41 -2.40 -13.00
C SER A 89 -6.94 -0.95 -13.00
N ASP A 90 -6.25 -0.52 -11.94
CA ASP A 90 -5.70 0.83 -11.82
C ASP A 90 -4.20 0.75 -11.44
N PRO A 91 -3.31 1.44 -12.17
CA PRO A 91 -1.87 1.32 -11.95
C PRO A 91 -1.36 2.14 -10.76
N MET A 92 -2.17 3.04 -10.20
CA MET A 92 -1.80 3.95 -9.11
C MET A 92 -2.35 3.49 -7.76
N ILE A 93 -3.18 2.45 -7.73
CA ILE A 93 -3.75 1.87 -6.51
C ILE A 93 -2.82 0.79 -5.95
N ASN A 94 -2.47 0.90 -4.67
CA ASN A 94 -1.80 -0.18 -3.95
C ASN A 94 -2.72 -1.39 -3.80
N ASN A 95 -2.16 -2.59 -3.72
CA ASN A 95 -2.95 -3.78 -3.40
C ASN A 95 -3.53 -3.66 -1.98
N PHE A 96 -4.84 -3.84 -1.85
CA PHE A 96 -5.52 -3.79 -0.56
C PHE A 96 -6.50 -4.95 -0.39
N ASN A 97 -6.90 -5.18 0.86
CA ASN A 97 -7.99 -6.08 1.21
C ASN A 97 -9.10 -5.22 1.82
N GLU A 98 -10.33 -5.43 1.39
CA GLU A 98 -11.48 -4.59 1.79
C GLU A 98 -11.76 -4.63 3.30
N TYR A 99 -11.53 -5.77 3.95
CA TYR A 99 -11.73 -5.89 5.40
C TYR A 99 -10.61 -5.21 6.18
N LEU A 100 -9.36 -5.42 5.76
CA LEU A 100 -8.20 -4.82 6.41
C LEU A 100 -8.17 -3.30 6.23
N ILE A 101 -8.53 -2.77 5.05
CA ILE A 101 -8.58 -1.32 4.86
C ILE A 101 -9.67 -0.69 5.71
N THR A 102 -10.83 -1.34 5.87
CA THR A 102 -11.91 -0.83 6.73
C THR A 102 -11.56 -0.93 8.22
N ALA A 103 -10.80 -1.95 8.63
CA ALA A 103 -10.34 -2.10 10.01
C ALA A 103 -9.22 -1.10 10.36
N CYS A 104 -8.20 -0.98 9.51
CA CYS A 104 -7.01 -0.15 9.75
C CYS A 104 -7.21 1.32 9.34
N ARG A 105 -8.13 1.58 8.41
CA ARG A 105 -8.49 2.90 7.85
C ARG A 105 -7.30 3.75 7.39
N SER A 106 -6.22 3.09 6.96
CA SER A 106 -4.96 3.71 6.56
C SER A 106 -4.43 3.09 5.27
N ASN A 107 -3.41 3.73 4.67
CA ASN A 107 -2.74 3.23 3.47
C ASN A 107 -2.17 1.83 3.71
N MET A 108 -2.39 0.92 2.76
CA MET A 108 -1.93 -0.45 2.86
C MET A 108 -1.35 -0.96 1.54
N ASP A 109 -0.36 -1.85 1.64
CA ASP A 109 0.25 -2.52 0.50
C ASP A 109 0.42 -4.01 0.81
N ILE A 110 -0.50 -4.83 0.29
CA ILE A 110 -0.47 -6.29 0.49
C ILE A 110 0.22 -6.97 -0.69
N LYS A 111 1.18 -7.85 -0.38
CA LYS A 111 1.87 -8.69 -1.36
C LYS A 111 1.84 -10.14 -0.91
N PHE A 112 1.66 -11.05 -1.87
CA PHE A 112 1.83 -12.47 -1.65
C PHE A 112 3.32 -12.80 -1.71
N ILE A 113 3.78 -13.59 -0.75
CA ILE A 113 5.17 -14.03 -0.64
C ILE A 113 5.14 -15.54 -0.69
N TRP A 114 5.44 -16.08 -1.87
CA TRP A 114 5.34 -17.51 -2.13
C TRP A 114 6.68 -18.11 -2.55
N SER A 115 7.54 -17.36 -3.24
CA SER A 115 8.87 -17.81 -3.63
C SER A 115 9.88 -17.68 -2.49
N GLY A 116 10.87 -18.58 -2.43
CA GLY A 116 11.96 -18.51 -1.47
C GLY A 116 12.83 -17.25 -1.62
N SER A 117 12.94 -16.73 -2.84
CA SER A 117 13.61 -15.45 -3.12
C SER A 117 12.86 -14.26 -2.51
N ASP A 118 11.54 -14.20 -2.66
CA ASP A 118 10.72 -13.13 -2.09
C ASP A 118 10.71 -13.21 -0.57
N ALA A 119 10.62 -14.42 -0.01
CA ALA A 119 10.70 -14.64 1.43
C ALA A 119 12.05 -14.16 1.99
N LYS A 120 13.17 -14.51 1.34
CA LYS A 120 14.50 -14.04 1.73
C LYS A 120 14.60 -12.51 1.66
N ALA A 121 14.14 -11.91 0.57
CA ALA A 121 14.13 -10.45 0.41
C ALA A 121 13.29 -9.76 1.49
N LEU A 122 12.13 -10.33 1.85
CA LEU A 122 11.28 -9.84 2.92
C LEU A 122 11.98 -9.93 4.28
N VAL A 123 12.63 -11.05 4.60
CA VAL A 123 13.37 -11.21 5.86
C VAL A 123 14.45 -10.14 5.97
N TYR A 124 15.28 -9.95 4.95
CA TYR A 124 16.29 -8.88 4.95
C TYR A 124 15.68 -7.49 5.15
N TYR A 125 14.55 -7.21 4.48
CA TYR A 125 13.85 -5.94 4.63
C TYR A 125 13.34 -5.74 6.05
N ILE A 126 12.69 -6.73 6.65
CA ILE A 126 12.19 -6.65 8.03
C ILE A 126 13.36 -6.47 8.99
N THR A 127 14.42 -7.27 8.85
CA THR A 127 15.61 -7.19 9.70
C THR A 127 16.22 -5.79 9.62
N ASP A 128 16.49 -5.26 8.41
CA ASP A 128 17.05 -3.91 8.23
C ASP A 128 16.20 -2.84 8.95
N TYR A 129 14.87 -2.92 8.82
CA TYR A 129 13.95 -1.99 9.48
C TYR A 129 13.93 -2.12 11.00
N VAL A 130 13.93 -3.34 11.53
CA VAL A 130 13.95 -3.58 12.98
C VAL A 130 15.29 -3.13 13.59
N THR A 131 16.40 -3.47 12.95
CA THR A 131 17.75 -3.10 13.41
C THR A 131 18.07 -1.62 13.22
N LYS A 132 17.28 -0.90 12.43
CA LYS A 132 17.46 0.55 12.23
C LYS A 132 17.27 1.36 13.51
N MET A 133 16.47 0.87 14.46
CA MET A 133 16.23 1.55 15.73
C MET A 133 17.28 1.24 16.80
N SER A 134 18.04 0.15 16.67
CA SER A 134 19.04 -0.24 17.67
C SER A 134 20.38 0.50 17.56
N LEU A 135 20.55 1.43 16.61
CA LEU A 135 21.75 2.25 16.46
C LEU A 135 21.46 3.73 16.82
N SER A 136 21.08 3.98 18.06
CA SER A 136 21.45 5.24 18.68
C SER A 136 22.95 5.16 18.99
N PHE A 137 23.76 5.92 18.24
CA PHE A 137 25.23 5.95 18.42
C PHE A 137 25.64 6.28 19.86
N HIS A 138 24.82 7.06 20.58
CA HIS A 138 25.07 7.40 21.98
C HIS A 138 24.93 6.19 22.92
N ASP A 139 23.96 5.30 22.67
CA ASP A 139 23.77 4.11 23.51
C ASP A 139 24.86 3.06 23.28
N THR A 140 25.41 2.98 22.07
CA THR A 140 26.51 2.07 21.75
C THR A 140 27.84 2.58 22.31
N PHE A 141 28.08 3.89 22.30
CA PHE A 141 29.29 4.49 22.88
C PHE A 141 29.31 4.41 24.41
N ALA A 142 28.16 4.54 25.08
CA ALA A 142 28.07 4.46 26.54
C ALA A 142 28.29 3.04 27.11
N LEU A 143 28.23 2.00 26.26
CA LEU A 143 28.50 0.61 26.62
C LEU A 143 29.96 0.17 26.34
N ALA A 144 30.77 1.04 25.72
CA ALA A 144 32.20 0.84 25.45
C ALA A 144 33.06 1.53 26.50
#